data_AF-A0A7C1MID7-F1
#
_entry.id   AF-A0A7C1MID7-F1
#
_cell.length_a   1.000
_cell.length_b   1.000
_cell.length_c   1.000
_cell.angle_alpha   90.00
_cell.angle_beta   90.00
_cell.angle_gamma   90.00
#
_symmetry.space_group_name_H-M   'P 1'
#
loop_
_entity.id
_entity.type
_entity.pdbx_description
1 polymer ?
#
loop_
_entity_poly.entity_id
_entity_poly.type
_entity_poly.pdbx_seq_one_letter_code
_entity_poly.pdbx_strand_id
1 'polypeptide(L)' 'MIKLPNGIKATYTPDFLVDNKEWHEVKGWKGRSKIRKWELFQKQYPTQKLVLIDKNNYKKIERLYKFIIPNWEF' A
#
# COMPACT_ATOMS: atom_id res chain seq x y z
N MET A 1 -2.48 -5.31 14.28
CA MET A 1 -3.67 -6.14 13.93
C MET A 1 -4.83 -5.19 13.67
N ILE A 2 -5.51 -5.30 12.54
CA ILE A 2 -6.71 -4.49 12.26
C ILE A 2 -7.98 -5.24 12.70
N LYS A 3 -9.00 -4.50 13.14
CA LYS A 3 -10.35 -5.02 13.38
C LYS A 3 -11.18 -4.94 12.08
N LEU A 4 -11.73 -6.07 11.66
CA LEU A 4 -12.63 -6.15 10.50
C LEU A 4 -14.06 -5.71 10.87
N PRO A 5 -14.94 -5.42 9.89
CA PRO A 5 -16.32 -4.98 10.15
C PRO A 5 -17.15 -5.98 10.97
N ASN A 6 -16.88 -7.28 10.84
CA ASN A 6 -17.53 -8.34 11.62
C ASN A 6 -16.90 -8.55 13.02
N GLY A 7 -16.01 -7.65 13.46
CA GLY A 7 -15.38 -7.69 14.77
C GLY A 7 -14.14 -8.60 14.88
N ILE A 8 -13.87 -9.43 13.87
CA ILE A 8 -12.71 -10.32 13.86
C ILE A 8 -11.40 -9.51 13.72
N LYS A 9 -10.36 -9.89 14.48
CA LYS A 9 -9.02 -9.34 14.33
C LYS A 9 -8.27 -10.03 13.19
N ALA A 10 -7.61 -9.26 12.34
CA ALA A 10 -6.78 -9.77 11.27
C ALA A 10 -5.40 -9.09 11.29
N THR A 11 -4.38 -9.82 10.88
CA THR A 11 -3.07 -9.22 10.61
C THR A 11 -3.11 -8.49 9.28
N TYR A 12 -2.52 -7.30 9.27
CA TYR A 12 -2.26 -6.49 8.09
C TYR A 12 -0.87 -5.91 8.26
N THR A 13 0.00 -6.22 7.30
CA THR A 13 1.40 -5.82 7.29
C THR A 13 1.63 -5.15 5.93
N PRO A 14 1.88 -3.84 5.89
CA PRO A 14 2.23 -3.17 4.65
C PRO A 14 3.53 -3.72 4.06
N ASP A 15 3.72 -3.58 2.75
CA ASP A 15 4.86 -4.17 2.04
C ASP A 15 6.22 -3.63 2.51
N PHE A 16 6.34 -2.31 2.71
CA PHE A 16 7.61 -1.66 3.08
C PHE A 16 7.45 -0.64 4.19
N LEU A 17 8.49 -0.53 5.03
CA LEU A 17 8.67 0.58 5.97
C LEU A 17 9.86 1.42 5.51
N VAL A 18 9.61 2.68 5.16
CA VAL A 18 10.64 3.61 4.69
C VAL A 18 11.06 4.52 5.84
N ASP A 19 12.36 4.61 6.07
CA ASP A 19 13.01 5.43 7.10
C ASP A 19 12.45 5.26 8.52
N ASN A 20 11.87 4.09 8.84
CA ASN A 20 11.13 3.84 10.08
C ASN A 20 10.01 4.86 10.38
N LYS A 21 9.50 5.55 9.35
CA LYS A 21 8.53 6.66 9.50
C LYS A 21 7.24 6.42 8.75
N GLU A 22 7.30 5.82 7.57
CA GLU A 22 6.12 5.66 6.73
C GLU A 22 6.03 4.29 6.07
N TRP A 23 4.82 3.75 6.06
CA TRP A 23 4.50 2.50 5.43
C TRP A 23 4.14 2.73 3.97
N HIS A 24 4.63 1.88 3.08
CA HIS A 24 4.29 1.87 1.67
C HIS A 24 3.65 0.54 1.32
N GLU A 25 2.48 0.60 0.67
CA GLU A 25 1.71 -0.56 0.22
C GLU A 25 1.57 -0.52 -1.31
N VAL A 26 2.04 -1.56 -1.99
CA VAL A 26 1.92 -1.72 -3.44
C VAL A 26 0.62 -2.45 -3.76
N LYS A 27 -0.32 -1.74 -4.38
CA LYS A 27 -1.63 -2.31 -4.70
C LYS A 27 -1.66 -2.91 -6.10
N GLY A 28 -1.68 -4.25 -6.16
CA GLY A 28 -1.85 -4.99 -7.41
C GLY A 28 -3.16 -4.70 -8.16
N TRP A 29 -3.16 -4.94 -9.48
CA TRP A 29 -4.26 -4.59 -10.40
C TRP A 29 -5.51 -5.47 -10.28
N LYS A 30 -5.38 -6.73 -9.83
CA LYS A 30 -6.50 -7.68 -9.71
C LYS A 30 -6.97 -7.77 -8.26
N GLY A 31 -8.27 -7.56 -8.07
CA GLY A 31 -9.00 -7.88 -6.83
C GLY A 31 -9.41 -6.67 -6.01
N ARG A 32 -10.64 -6.19 -6.26
CA ARG A 32 -11.40 -5.41 -5.27
C ARG A 32 -11.88 -6.40 -4.20
N SER A 33 -11.03 -6.72 -3.23
CA SER A 33 -11.54 -7.23 -1.95
C SER A 33 -12.64 -6.28 -1.48
N LYS A 34 -13.81 -6.81 -1.09
CA LYS A 34 -14.89 -5.99 -0.52
C LYS A 34 -14.40 -5.20 0.70
N ILE A 35 -13.41 -5.73 1.41
CA ILE A 35 -12.79 -5.09 2.56
C ILE A 35 -11.44 -4.50 2.16
N ARG A 36 -11.34 -3.18 2.30
CA ARG A 36 -10.12 -2.40 2.08
C ARG A 36 -9.31 -2.33 3.37
N LYS A 37 -8.46 -3.34 3.59
CA LYS A 37 -7.66 -3.48 4.84
C LYS A 37 -6.75 -2.27 5.10
N TRP A 38 -6.21 -1.63 4.06
CA TRP A 38 -5.39 -0.42 4.17
C TRP A 38 -6.18 0.77 4.74
N GLU A 39 -7.45 0.94 4.36
CA GLU A 39 -8.31 2.00 4.92
C GLU A 39 -8.63 1.72 6.40
N LEU A 40 -8.86 0.46 6.75
CA LEU A 40 -9.05 0.06 8.15
C LEU A 40 -7.79 0.31 8.98
N PHE A 41 -6.62 0.04 8.41
CA PHE A 41 -5.33 0.32 9.05
C PHE A 41 -5.17 1.82 9.33
N GLN A 42 -5.33 2.68 8.32
CA GLN A 42 -5.21 4.13 8.50
C GLN A 42 -6.22 4.69 9.51
N LYS A 43 -7.46 4.18 9.51
CA LYS A 43 -8.49 4.60 10.49
C LYS A 43 -8.14 4.17 11.92
N GLN A 44 -7.59 2.98 12.10
CA GLN A 44 -7.30 2.43 13.44
C GLN A 44 -5.93 2.85 13.97
N TYR A 45 -5.02 3.27 13.10
CA TYR A 45 -3.66 3.70 13.43
C TYR A 45 -3.36 5.06 12.78
N PRO A 46 -4.04 6.15 13.20
CA PRO A 46 -3.95 7.45 12.53
C PRO A 46 -2.57 8.12 12.62
N THR A 47 -1.73 7.72 13.58
CA THR A 47 -0.35 8.20 13.72
C THR A 47 0.62 7.50 12.76
N GLN A 48 0.21 6.39 12.15
CA GLN A 48 1.02 5.63 11.20
C GLN A 48 0.73 6.11 9.79
N LYS A 49 1.68 6.80 9.17
CA LYS A 49 1.55 7.25 7.78
C LYS A 49 1.60 6.04 6.85
N LEU A 50 0.57 5.87 6.02
CA LEU A 50 0.51 4.84 4.99
C LEU A 50 0.35 5.49 3.61
N VAL A 51 1.29 5.21 2.71
CA VAL A 51 1.29 5.62 1.32
C VAL A 51 0.84 4.43 0.46
N LEU A 52 -0.26 4.61 -0.27
CA LEU A 52 -0.78 3.59 -1.18
C LEU A 52 -0.24 3.83 -2.60
N ILE A 53 0.53 2.88 -3.11
CA ILE A 53 1.03 2.89 -4.48
C ILE A 53 0.04 2.09 -5.34
N ASP A 54 -0.97 2.80 -5.84
CA ASP A 54 -1.94 2.25 -6.79
C ASP A 54 -1.43 2.33 -8.24
N LYS A 55 -2.27 1.88 -9.19
CA LYS A 55 -1.94 1.96 -10.62
C LYS A 55 -1.55 3.37 -11.08
N ASN A 56 -2.21 4.40 -10.58
CA ASN A 56 -1.97 5.76 -11.02
C ASN A 56 -0.65 6.29 -10.45
N ASN A 57 -0.38 6.04 -9.17
CA ASN A 57 0.89 6.39 -8.53
C ASN A 57 2.05 5.62 -9.15
N TYR A 58 1.89 4.32 -9.36
CA TYR A 58 2.86 3.50 -10.07
C TYR A 58 3.16 4.07 -11.46
N LYS A 59 2.15 4.42 -12.26
CA LYS A 59 2.37 4.98 -13.61
C LYS A 59 3.05 6.35 -13.59
N LYS A 60 2.88 7.14 -12.53
CA LYS A 60 3.67 8.38 -12.34
C LYS A 60 5.14 8.06 -12.08
N ILE A 61 5.41 7.11 -11.19
CA ILE A 61 6.77 6.67 -10.85
C ILE A 61 7.45 6.08 -12.10
N GLU A 62 6.79 5.18 -12.82
CA GLU A 62 7.28 4.61 -14.08
C GLU A 62 7.70 5.71 -15.07
N ARG A 63 6.88 6.74 -15.27
CA ARG A 63 7.23 7.84 -16.20
C ARG A 63 8.51 8.58 -15.82
N LEU A 64 8.78 8.73 -14.52
CA LEU A 64 9.94 9.45 -14.02
C LEU A 64 11.20 8.58 -14.06
N TYR A 65 11.07 7.29 -13.74
CA TYR A 65 12.23 6.46 -13.41
C TYR A 65 12.55 5.38 -14.46
N LYS A 66 11.62 5.02 -15.35
CA LYS A 66 11.84 3.92 -16.33
C LYS A 66 13.02 4.15 -17.28
N PHE A 67 13.42 5.40 -17.49
CA PHE A 67 14.49 5.75 -18.41
C PHE A 67 15.88 5.69 -17.76
N ILE A 68 15.95 5.66 -16.43
CA ILE A 68 17.22 5.63 -15.68
C ILE A 68 17.48 4.29 -14.99
N ILE A 69 16.45 3.46 -14.84
CA ILE A 69 16.59 2.10 -14.30
C ILE A 69 16.58 1.13 -15.48
N PRO A 70 17.73 0.47 -15.76
CA PRO A 70 17.81 -0.51 -16.83
C PRO A 70 16.74 -1.58 -16.64
N ASN A 71 16.02 -1.85 -17.72
CA ASN A 71 14.97 -2.87 -17.78
C ASN A 71 13.88 -2.74 -16.69
N TRP A 72 13.35 -1.54 -16.51
CA TRP A 72 12.30 -1.21 -15.53
C TRP A 72 11.20 -2.28 -15.31
N GLU A 73 10.68 -2.89 -16.37
CA GLU A 73 9.81 -4.06 -16.32
C GLU A 73 10.36 -5.05 -17.35
N PHE A 74 10.79 -6.23 -16.89
CA PHE A 74 11.37 -7.29 -17.72
C PHE A 74 10.34 -8.36 -18.05
#